data_AF-A0A2R9SN72-F1
#
_entry.id   AF-A0A2R9SN72-F1
#
_cell.length_a   1.000
_cell.length_b   1.000
_cell.length_c   1.000
_cell.angle_alpha   90.00
_cell.angle_beta   90.00
_cell.angle_gamma   90.00
#
_symmetry.space_group_name_H-M   'P 1'
#
loop_
_entity.id
_entity.type
_entity.pdbx_description
1 polymer ?
#
loop_
_entity_poly.entity_id
_entity_poly.type
_entity_poly.pdbx_seq_one_letter_code
_entity_poly.pdbx_strand_id
1 'polypeptide(L)'
;MSKPYNVVTDLLDLYWDDPVAFAEDMMGFDPDDWQCDVMMDVTQFPRTSVRSGQGVGKTGLEAALVIWFLCCRPNPKVVCTAPTKQQLHDVLWTEVSKWLENSMVKNLLKWTKTKVYMIGHEQRWFATARTANKPENMQGFHEDYMLFIVDEASGVSDPIMEAILGTLSGAENKLLMCGNPTRTSGVFL
;
A
#
# COMPACT_ATOMS: atom_id res chain seq x y z
N MET A 1 -19.14 -38.15 2.88
CA MET A 1 -18.33 -37.17 3.64
C MET A 1 -18.32 -35.89 2.84
N SER A 2 -19.08 -34.88 3.26
CA SER A 2 -18.93 -33.52 2.73
C SER A 2 -17.51 -33.06 3.06
N LYS A 3 -16.73 -32.65 2.04
CA LYS A 3 -15.47 -31.94 2.29
C LYS A 3 -15.78 -30.78 3.26
N PRO A 4 -14.93 -30.48 4.24
CA PRO A 4 -15.18 -29.31 5.09
C PRO A 4 -15.33 -28.11 4.17
N TYR A 5 -16.43 -27.36 4.33
CA TYR A 5 -16.54 -26.01 3.78
C TYR A 5 -15.26 -25.29 4.20
N ASN A 6 -14.44 -24.91 3.23
CA ASN A 6 -13.09 -24.47 3.53
C ASN A 6 -13.17 -22.98 3.84
N VAL A 7 -13.80 -22.65 4.98
CA VAL A 7 -14.05 -21.28 5.46
C VAL A 7 -12.81 -20.40 5.34
N VAL A 8 -11.62 -20.98 5.53
CA VAL A 8 -10.34 -20.28 5.37
C VAL A 8 -10.08 -19.88 3.92
N THR A 9 -10.35 -20.74 2.94
CA THR A 9 -10.23 -20.41 1.51
C THR A 9 -11.26 -19.35 1.13
N ASP A 10 -12.51 -19.51 1.57
CA ASP A 10 -13.58 -18.54 1.27
C ASP A 10 -13.26 -17.16 1.86
N LEU A 11 -12.65 -17.09 3.06
CA LEU A 11 -12.18 -15.84 3.67
C LEU A 11 -10.97 -15.25 2.93
N LEU A 12 -10.02 -16.08 2.47
CA LEU A 12 -8.90 -15.60 1.67
C LEU A 12 -9.38 -15.02 0.33
N ASP A 13 -10.34 -15.67 -0.31
CA ASP A 13 -10.95 -15.19 -1.55
C ASP A 13 -11.75 -13.90 -1.30
N LEU A 14 -12.46 -13.78 -0.17
CA LEU A 14 -13.13 -12.55 0.24
C LEU A 14 -12.13 -11.41 0.42
N TYR A 15 -11.14 -11.59 1.30
CA TYR A 15 -10.14 -10.55 1.58
C TYR A 15 -9.24 -10.25 0.39
N TRP A 16 -9.23 -11.09 -0.66
CA TRP A 16 -8.50 -10.80 -1.88
C TRP A 16 -9.06 -9.57 -2.59
N ASP A 17 -10.39 -9.44 -2.67
CA ASP A 17 -11.09 -8.36 -3.37
C ASP A 17 -11.80 -7.38 -2.42
N ASP A 18 -11.80 -7.66 -1.11
CA ASP A 18 -12.39 -6.79 -0.08
C ASP A 18 -11.34 -6.35 0.97
N PRO A 19 -10.54 -5.30 0.66
CA PRO A 19 -9.61 -4.69 1.59
C PRO A 19 -10.28 -4.06 2.82
N VAL A 20 -11.56 -3.67 2.71
CA VAL A 20 -12.31 -3.07 3.83
C VAL A 20 -12.55 -4.14 4.88
N ALA A 21 -13.12 -5.27 4.48
CA ALA A 21 -13.33 -6.41 5.36
C ALA A 21 -12.00 -6.89 5.98
N PHE A 22 -10.91 -6.92 5.20
CA PHE A 22 -9.59 -7.26 5.75
C PHE A 22 -9.13 -6.26 6.81
N ALA A 23 -9.28 -4.95 6.56
CA ALA A 23 -8.85 -3.92 7.48
C ALA A 23 -9.62 -3.99 8.81
N GLU A 24 -10.93 -4.22 8.75
CA GLU A 24 -11.79 -4.40 9.93
C GLU A 24 -11.43 -5.69 10.69
N ASP A 25 -11.48 -6.83 10.02
CA ASP A 25 -11.38 -8.15 10.67
C ASP A 25 -9.95 -8.49 11.13
N MET A 26 -8.94 -8.17 10.31
CA MET A 26 -7.56 -8.55 10.57
C MET A 26 -6.76 -7.47 11.28
N MET A 27 -7.14 -6.21 11.15
CA MET A 27 -6.38 -5.08 11.72
C MET A 27 -7.13 -4.31 12.80
N GLY A 28 -8.46 -4.49 12.94
CA GLY A 28 -9.28 -3.66 13.80
C GLY A 28 -9.28 -2.19 13.38
N PHE A 29 -9.07 -1.93 12.08
CA PHE A 29 -9.15 -0.61 11.48
C PHE A 29 -10.61 -0.32 11.15
N ASP A 30 -11.13 0.82 11.61
CA ASP A 30 -12.51 1.27 11.37
C ASP A 30 -12.47 2.41 10.32
N PRO A 31 -12.58 2.08 9.02
CA PRO A 31 -12.47 3.06 7.94
C PRO A 31 -13.69 3.97 7.85
N ASP A 32 -13.46 5.27 7.66
CA ASP A 32 -14.52 6.19 7.22
C ASP A 32 -15.04 5.80 5.83
N ASP A 33 -16.27 6.20 5.48
CA ASP A 33 -16.89 5.92 4.16
C ASP A 33 -15.96 6.24 2.98
N TRP A 34 -15.26 7.38 3.02
CA TRP A 34 -14.34 7.77 1.95
C TRP A 34 -13.07 6.90 1.91
N GLN A 35 -12.63 6.35 3.05
CA GLN A 35 -11.53 5.39 3.10
C GLN A 35 -11.96 4.06 2.50
N CYS A 36 -13.19 3.61 2.80
CA CYS A 36 -13.80 2.43 2.17
C CYS A 36 -13.83 2.58 0.64
N ASP A 37 -14.33 3.72 0.14
CA ASP A 37 -14.39 4.02 -1.28
C ASP A 37 -13.00 3.92 -1.93
N VAL A 38 -11.98 4.52 -1.30
CA VAL A 38 -10.60 4.45 -1.82
C VAL A 38 -10.04 3.02 -1.77
N MET A 39 -10.26 2.29 -0.68
CA MET A 39 -9.82 0.90 -0.56
C MET A 39 -10.41 0.06 -1.71
N MET A 40 -11.72 0.21 -1.97
CA MET A 40 -12.38 -0.47 -3.08
C MET A 40 -11.90 0.02 -4.44
N ASP A 41 -11.67 1.32 -4.64
CA ASP A 41 -11.09 1.86 -5.88
C ASP A 41 -9.71 1.26 -6.17
N VAL A 42 -8.87 1.08 -5.15
CA VAL A 42 -7.56 0.43 -5.31
C VAL A 42 -7.72 -1.01 -5.81
N THR A 43 -8.76 -1.74 -5.43
CA THR A 43 -9.01 -3.09 -5.98
C THR A 43 -9.39 -3.05 -7.45
N GLN A 44 -10.26 -2.13 -7.85
CA GLN A 44 -10.90 -2.10 -9.17
C GLN A 44 -10.04 -1.42 -10.23
N PHE A 45 -9.25 -0.42 -9.84
CA PHE A 45 -8.49 0.41 -10.75
C PHE A 45 -6.99 0.21 -10.59
N PRO A 46 -6.22 0.29 -11.70
CA PRO A 46 -4.77 0.25 -11.63
C PRO A 46 -4.17 1.52 -11.04
N ARG A 47 -4.93 2.63 -11.00
CA ARG A 47 -4.47 3.94 -10.54
C ARG A 47 -5.58 4.66 -9.79
N THR A 48 -5.28 5.07 -8.57
CA THR A 48 -6.21 5.79 -7.68
C THR A 48 -5.52 7.02 -7.13
N SER A 49 -6.14 8.19 -7.33
CA SER A 49 -5.63 9.48 -6.84
C SER A 49 -6.60 10.05 -5.81
N VAL A 50 -6.11 10.26 -4.59
CA VAL A 50 -6.90 10.79 -3.47
C VAL A 50 -6.45 12.21 -3.18
N ARG A 51 -7.33 13.15 -3.53
CA ARG A 51 -7.16 14.58 -3.20
C ARG A 51 -7.90 14.85 -1.89
N SER A 52 -7.16 14.99 -0.79
CA SER A 52 -7.77 15.20 0.53
C SER A 52 -6.94 16.10 1.43
N GLY A 53 -7.59 16.71 2.43
CA GLY A 53 -6.99 17.65 3.38
C GLY A 53 -6.08 17.00 4.44
N GLN A 54 -5.35 17.81 5.21
CA GLN A 54 -4.47 17.33 6.27
C GLN A 54 -5.26 16.73 7.43
N GLY A 55 -4.70 15.69 8.07
CA GLY A 55 -5.26 15.12 9.30
C GLY A 55 -6.49 14.22 9.13
N VAL A 56 -6.90 13.90 7.90
CA VAL A 56 -8.10 13.09 7.63
C VAL A 56 -7.90 11.58 7.78
N GLY A 57 -6.70 11.09 8.13
CA GLY A 57 -6.45 9.64 8.27
C GLY A 57 -5.91 8.92 7.02
N LYS A 58 -5.43 9.65 6.01
CA LYS A 58 -4.79 9.08 4.80
C LYS A 58 -3.71 8.03 5.12
N THR A 59 -2.80 8.36 6.03
CA THR A 59 -1.66 7.49 6.34
C THR A 59 -2.09 6.17 6.95
N GLY A 60 -3.18 6.17 7.75
CA GLY A 60 -3.76 4.94 8.29
C GLY A 60 -4.32 4.04 7.19
N LEU A 61 -5.06 4.64 6.25
CA LEU A 61 -5.54 3.97 5.03
C LEU A 61 -4.38 3.38 4.20
N GLU A 62 -3.32 4.14 3.96
CA GLU A 62 -2.14 3.66 3.23
C GLU A 62 -1.48 2.49 3.97
N ALA A 63 -1.33 2.57 5.29
CA ALA A 63 -0.79 1.50 6.10
C ALA A 63 -1.64 0.22 6.05
N ALA A 64 -2.96 0.35 6.07
CA ALA A 64 -3.88 -0.77 5.89
C ALA A 64 -3.72 -1.44 4.53
N LEU A 65 -3.64 -0.66 3.45
CA LEU A 65 -3.41 -1.19 2.10
C LEU A 65 -2.04 -1.86 1.95
N VAL A 66 -0.98 -1.37 2.62
CA VAL A 66 0.32 -2.07 2.65
C VAL A 66 0.18 -3.46 3.25
N ILE A 67 -0.46 -3.57 4.42
CA ILE A 67 -0.58 -4.84 5.15
C ILE A 67 -1.51 -5.80 4.40
N TRP A 68 -2.66 -5.31 3.92
CA TRP A 68 -3.58 -6.06 3.07
C TRP A 68 -2.89 -6.64 1.84
N PHE A 69 -2.20 -5.80 1.06
CA PHE A 69 -1.57 -6.26 -0.17
C PHE A 69 -0.47 -7.29 0.11
N LEU A 70 0.29 -7.12 1.21
CA LEU A 70 1.26 -8.12 1.66
C LEU A 70 0.61 -9.42 2.12
N CYS A 71 -0.60 -9.43 2.66
CA CYS A 71 -1.24 -10.65 3.14
C CYS A 71 -2.03 -11.38 2.05
N CYS A 72 -2.61 -10.62 1.12
CA CYS A 72 -3.60 -11.13 0.17
C CYS A 72 -3.08 -11.28 -1.25
N ARG A 73 -1.79 -11.10 -1.54
CA ARG A 73 -1.20 -11.37 -2.86
C ARG A 73 -0.03 -12.35 -2.76
N PRO A 74 0.27 -13.13 -3.81
CA PRO A 74 1.38 -14.08 -3.80
C PRO A 74 2.70 -13.36 -4.15
N ASN A 75 3.66 -13.41 -3.22
CA ASN A 75 4.97 -12.77 -3.37
C ASN A 75 4.96 -11.28 -3.80
N PRO A 76 4.09 -10.42 -3.24
CA PRO A 76 3.95 -9.05 -3.65
C PRO A 76 5.15 -8.21 -3.29
N LYS A 77 5.33 -7.13 -4.07
CA LYS A 77 6.21 -6.01 -3.70
C LYS A 77 5.38 -4.76 -3.47
N VAL A 78 5.58 -4.12 -2.32
CA VAL A 78 4.99 -2.82 -2.02
C VAL A 78 6.08 -1.77 -1.93
N VAL A 79 5.94 -0.66 -2.65
CA VAL A 79 6.91 0.43 -2.61
C VAL A 79 6.20 1.68 -2.12
N CYS A 80 6.62 2.18 -0.96
CA CYS A 80 6.08 3.40 -0.37
C CYS A 80 7.08 4.54 -0.56
N THR A 81 6.59 5.69 -1.00
CA THR A 81 7.40 6.89 -1.21
C THR A 81 6.69 8.13 -0.68
N ALA A 82 7.49 9.14 -0.35
CA ALA A 82 7.04 10.46 0.04
C ALA A 82 8.11 11.49 -0.37
N PRO A 83 7.78 12.81 -0.41
CA PRO A 83 8.71 13.86 -0.81
C PRO A 83 9.98 13.91 0.06
N THR A 84 9.84 13.64 1.36
CA THR A 84 10.97 13.65 2.29
C THR A 84 11.13 12.31 3.00
N LYS A 85 12.39 11.96 3.31
CA LYS A 85 12.73 10.77 4.11
C LYS A 85 12.04 10.80 5.48
N GLN A 86 11.97 12.00 6.07
CA GLN A 86 11.36 12.23 7.37
C GLN A 86 9.88 11.89 7.35
N GLN A 87 9.10 12.42 6.39
CA GLN A 87 7.67 12.07 6.24
C GLN A 87 7.50 10.57 6.03
N LEU A 88 8.31 9.98 5.14
CA LEU A 88 8.19 8.57 4.83
C LEU A 88 8.43 7.66 6.05
N HIS A 89 9.49 7.90 6.81
CA HIS A 89 9.85 7.02 7.93
C HIS A 89 9.09 7.36 9.22
N ASP A 90 8.89 8.63 9.53
CA ASP A 90 8.34 9.03 10.81
C ASP A 90 6.81 9.07 10.80
N VAL A 91 6.19 9.18 9.62
CA VAL A 91 4.74 9.19 9.44
C VAL A 91 4.29 7.84 8.87
N LEU A 92 4.44 7.59 7.57
CA LEU A 92 3.89 6.38 6.92
C LEU A 92 4.48 5.09 7.49
N TRP A 93 5.80 5.00 7.64
CA TRP A 93 6.44 3.77 8.10
C TRP A 93 6.16 3.44 9.57
N THR A 94 6.06 4.47 10.42
CA THR A 94 5.60 4.35 11.82
C THR A 94 4.15 3.88 11.87
N GLU A 95 3.29 4.42 11.01
CA GLU A 95 1.87 4.07 10.94
C GLU A 95 1.69 2.60 10.53
N VAL A 96 2.45 2.11 9.55
CA VAL A 96 2.52 0.67 9.19
C VAL A 96 2.92 -0.18 10.40
N SER A 97 3.93 0.25 11.17
CA SER A 97 4.34 -0.47 12.37
C SER A 97 3.21 -0.54 13.41
N LYS A 98 2.52 0.59 13.63
CA LYS A 98 1.43 0.71 14.61
C LYS A 98 0.30 -0.25 14.28
N TRP A 99 -0.14 -0.26 13.02
CA TRP A 99 -1.25 -1.12 12.61
C TRP A 99 -0.85 -2.59 12.53
N LEU A 100 0.37 -2.89 12.08
CA LEU A 100 0.83 -4.28 12.04
C LEU A 100 0.91 -4.89 13.45
N GLU A 101 1.45 -4.17 14.44
CA GLU A 101 1.63 -4.70 15.80
C GLU A 101 0.31 -5.06 16.50
N ASN A 102 -0.76 -4.36 16.15
CA ASN A 102 -2.11 -4.60 16.68
C ASN A 102 -2.95 -5.57 15.84
N SER A 103 -2.45 -5.99 14.67
CA SER A 103 -3.16 -6.88 13.75
C SER A 103 -3.04 -8.36 14.12
N MET A 104 -3.99 -9.15 13.65
CA MET A 104 -3.99 -10.62 13.72
C MET A 104 -2.89 -11.26 12.85
N VAL A 105 -2.35 -10.51 11.89
CA VAL A 105 -1.34 -10.97 10.92
C VAL A 105 0.10 -10.66 11.33
N LYS A 106 0.32 -10.07 12.52
CA LYS A 106 1.65 -9.64 12.99
C LYS A 106 2.72 -10.73 13.05
N ASN A 107 2.30 -11.99 13.20
CA ASN A 107 3.21 -13.13 13.24
C ASN A 107 3.57 -13.66 11.83
N LEU A 108 2.94 -13.15 10.77
CA LEU A 108 3.26 -13.49 9.38
C LEU A 108 4.32 -12.54 8.82
N LEU A 109 4.23 -11.26 9.20
CA LEU A 109 5.08 -10.20 8.68
C LEU A 109 6.06 -9.70 9.73
N LYS A 110 7.31 -9.47 9.33
CA LYS A 110 8.32 -8.83 10.16
C LYS A 110 8.55 -7.40 9.71
N TRP A 111 8.28 -6.45 10.60
CA TRP A 111 8.63 -5.04 10.39
C TRP A 111 10.07 -4.75 10.81
N THR A 112 10.72 -3.89 10.05
CA THR A 112 12.04 -3.31 10.33
C THR A 112 12.05 -1.85 9.91
N LYS A 113 13.10 -1.11 10.26
CA LYS A 113 13.25 0.30 9.87
C LYS A 113 13.24 0.55 8.35
N THR A 114 13.48 -0.46 7.52
CA THR A 114 13.65 -0.31 6.06
C THR A 114 12.74 -1.20 5.22
N LYS A 115 12.20 -2.29 5.81
CA LYS A 115 11.33 -3.25 5.13
C LYS A 115 10.29 -3.87 6.07
N VAL A 116 9.13 -4.20 5.53
CA VAL A 116 8.18 -5.16 6.10
C VAL A 116 8.19 -6.37 5.17
N TYR A 117 8.29 -7.59 5.69
CA TYR A 117 8.42 -8.76 4.82
C TYR A 117 7.78 -10.00 5.41
N MET A 118 7.37 -10.92 4.53
CA MET A 118 6.86 -12.23 4.94
C MET A 118 7.99 -13.08 5.52
N ILE A 119 7.79 -13.60 6.72
CA ILE A 119 8.80 -14.44 7.40
C ILE A 119 9.06 -15.68 6.54
N GLY A 120 10.34 -15.91 6.21
CA GLY A 120 10.77 -17.00 5.31
C GLY A 120 10.83 -16.65 3.82
N HIS A 121 10.28 -15.51 3.39
CA HIS A 121 10.20 -15.10 1.97
C HIS A 121 10.74 -13.68 1.70
N GLU A 122 11.63 -13.20 2.57
CA GLU A 122 12.12 -11.83 2.65
C GLU A 122 12.78 -11.24 1.38
N GLN A 123 13.20 -12.10 0.44
CA GLN A 123 13.85 -11.67 -0.80
C GLN A 123 12.86 -11.16 -1.85
N ARG A 124 11.62 -11.68 -1.89
CA ARG A 124 10.64 -11.36 -2.93
C ARG A 124 9.32 -10.82 -2.40
N TRP A 125 8.97 -11.10 -1.15
CA TRP A 125 7.70 -10.73 -0.54
C TRP A 125 7.91 -9.65 0.52
N PHE A 126 7.80 -8.38 0.13
CA PHE A 126 8.09 -7.27 1.04
C PHE A 126 7.48 -5.92 0.62
N ALA A 127 7.27 -5.06 1.63
CA ALA A 127 7.13 -3.62 1.48
C ALA A 127 8.45 -2.91 1.78
N THR A 128 8.74 -1.79 1.13
CA THR A 128 9.93 -0.97 1.43
C THR A 128 9.69 0.53 1.26
N ALA A 129 10.33 1.31 2.13
CA ALA A 129 10.38 2.77 2.03
C ALA A 129 11.47 3.22 1.04
N ARG A 130 11.11 4.03 0.05
CA ARG A 130 12.03 4.71 -0.88
C ARG A 130 11.70 6.19 -0.97
N THR A 131 12.65 7.07 -0.71
CA THR A 131 12.42 8.52 -0.80
C THR A 131 12.41 8.99 -2.26
N ALA A 132 11.43 9.84 -2.61
CA ALA A 132 11.29 10.47 -3.92
C ALA A 132 12.27 11.66 -4.12
N ASN A 133 13.58 11.40 -4.10
CA ASN A 133 14.59 12.43 -4.38
C ASN A 133 15.22 12.32 -5.79
N LYS A 134 15.16 11.13 -6.41
CA LYS A 134 15.79 10.82 -7.69
C LYS A 134 14.94 9.79 -8.45
N PRO A 135 14.68 9.97 -9.76
CA PRO A 135 13.91 9.01 -10.55
C PRO A 135 14.48 7.58 -10.51
N GLU A 136 15.81 7.45 -10.47
CA GLU A 136 16.50 6.15 -10.46
C GLU A 136 16.15 5.31 -9.22
N ASN A 137 15.77 5.95 -8.11
CA ASN A 137 15.38 5.25 -6.88
C ASN A 137 14.01 4.59 -6.97
N MET A 138 13.19 4.96 -7.96
CA MET A 138 11.87 4.37 -8.21
C MET A 138 11.92 3.30 -9.31
N GLN A 139 13.05 3.17 -10.01
CA GLN A 139 13.22 2.19 -11.09
C GLN A 139 13.66 0.82 -10.56
N GLY A 140 13.48 -0.21 -11.38
CA GLY A 140 13.97 -1.57 -11.10
C GLY A 140 13.08 -2.41 -10.18
N PHE A 141 11.96 -1.87 -9.70
CA PHE A 141 10.92 -2.66 -9.08
C PHE A 141 10.07 -3.34 -10.15
N HIS A 142 9.97 -4.67 -10.07
CA HIS A 142 9.10 -5.46 -10.94
C HIS A 142 8.66 -6.71 -10.18
N GLU A 143 7.37 -7.00 -10.25
CA GLU A 143 6.73 -8.23 -9.79
C GLU A 143 5.36 -8.32 -10.46
N ASP A 144 4.77 -9.52 -10.51
CA ASP A 144 3.42 -9.69 -11.06
C ASP A 144 2.36 -8.98 -10.21
N TYR A 145 2.59 -8.89 -8.90
CA TYR A 145 1.73 -8.21 -7.93
C TYR A 145 2.53 -7.10 -7.26
N MET A 146 2.23 -5.85 -7.62
CA MET A 146 2.95 -4.71 -7.08
C MET A 146 2.02 -3.56 -6.72
N LEU A 147 2.20 -2.99 -5.53
CA LEU A 147 1.51 -1.79 -5.10
C LEU A 147 2.52 -0.67 -4.86
N PHE A 148 2.34 0.45 -5.54
CA PHE A 148 3.11 1.66 -5.32
C PHE A 148 2.23 2.67 -4.59
N ILE A 149 2.71 3.17 -3.45
CA ILE A 149 2.02 4.18 -2.64
C ILE A 149 2.87 5.45 -2.63
N VAL A 150 2.28 6.56 -3.06
CA VAL A 150 2.89 7.88 -3.06
C VAL A 150 2.13 8.75 -2.06
N ASP A 151 2.67 8.87 -0.84
CA ASP A 151 2.16 9.79 0.18
C ASP A 151 2.65 11.22 -0.12
N GLU A 152 1.83 12.21 0.21
CA GLU A 152 2.01 13.63 -0.14
C GLU A 152 2.45 13.85 -1.60
N ALA A 153 1.77 13.18 -2.54
CA ALA A 153 2.10 13.11 -3.96
C ALA A 153 2.26 14.47 -4.66
N SER A 154 1.59 15.52 -4.17
CA SER A 154 1.79 16.88 -4.69
C SER A 154 3.21 17.42 -4.48
N GLY A 155 3.96 16.88 -3.51
CA GLY A 155 5.36 17.22 -3.27
C GLY A 155 6.34 16.43 -4.15
N VAL A 156 5.89 15.43 -4.89
CA VAL A 156 6.72 14.62 -5.79
C VAL A 156 6.81 15.29 -7.17
N SER A 157 7.96 15.14 -7.83
CA SER A 157 8.20 15.74 -9.16
C SER A 157 7.73 14.81 -10.28
N ASP A 158 7.29 15.39 -11.40
CA ASP A 158 6.81 14.62 -12.55
C ASP A 158 7.84 13.59 -13.08
N PRO A 159 9.16 13.87 -13.16
CA PRO A 159 10.13 12.85 -13.58
C PRO A 159 10.18 11.62 -12.67
N ILE A 160 9.91 11.79 -11.37
CA ILE A 160 9.83 10.67 -10.43
C ILE A 160 8.53 9.91 -10.65
N MET A 161 7.42 10.61 -10.88
CA MET A 161 6.13 9.99 -11.20
C MET A 161 6.19 9.20 -12.50
N GLU A 162 6.83 9.72 -13.54
CA GLU A 162 7.08 9.02 -14.80
C GLU A 162 7.91 7.75 -14.60
N ALA A 163 8.96 7.82 -13.77
CA ALA A 163 9.74 6.63 -13.42
C ALA A 163 8.90 5.58 -12.69
N ILE A 164 8.01 5.97 -11.77
CA ILE A 164 7.08 5.06 -11.10
C ILE A 164 6.15 4.41 -12.13
N LEU A 165 5.53 5.21 -13.00
CA LEU A 165 4.61 4.70 -14.03
C LEU A 165 5.29 3.69 -14.97
N GLY A 166 6.58 3.89 -15.28
CA GLY A 166 7.38 2.96 -16.07
C GLY A 166 7.61 1.59 -15.43
N THR A 167 7.36 1.43 -14.12
CA THR A 167 7.49 0.13 -13.42
C THR A 167 6.20 -0.68 -13.35
N LEU A 168 5.04 -0.09 -13.69
CA LEU A 168 3.73 -0.70 -13.49
C LEU A 168 3.31 -1.57 -14.69
N SER A 169 4.03 -2.67 -14.95
CA SER A 169 3.82 -3.57 -16.10
C SER A 169 3.40 -5.01 -15.76
N GLY A 170 3.27 -5.35 -14.47
CA GLY A 170 2.88 -6.68 -13.99
C GLY A 170 1.39 -6.98 -14.16
N ALA A 171 0.98 -8.19 -13.77
CA ALA A 171 -0.39 -8.68 -13.89
C ALA A 171 -1.38 -7.83 -13.07
N GLU A 172 -1.01 -7.47 -11.85
CA GLU A 172 -1.78 -6.64 -10.94
C GLU A 172 -0.87 -5.59 -10.30
N ASN A 173 -0.57 -4.56 -11.09
CA ASN A 173 0.21 -3.42 -10.62
C ASN A 173 -0.71 -2.23 -10.36
N LYS A 174 -0.63 -1.70 -9.14
CA LYS A 174 -1.49 -0.65 -8.62
C LYS A 174 -0.66 0.54 -8.18
N LEU A 175 -1.21 1.73 -8.40
CA LEU A 175 -0.66 3.00 -7.94
C LEU A 175 -1.72 3.74 -7.12
N LEU A 176 -1.42 3.95 -5.84
CA LEU A 176 -2.16 4.85 -4.98
C LEU A 176 -1.36 6.14 -4.81
N MET A 177 -1.98 7.27 -5.08
CA MET A 177 -1.43 8.58 -4.79
C MET A 177 -2.33 9.32 -3.83
N CYS A 178 -1.77 9.80 -2.72
CA CYS A 178 -2.50 10.57 -1.73
C CYS A 178 -1.82 11.92 -1.54
N GLY A 179 -2.60 12.99 -1.40
CA GLY A 179 -2.00 14.29 -1.13
C GLY A 179 -2.99 15.44 -1.12
N ASN A 180 -2.53 16.56 -0.56
CA ASN A 180 -3.27 17.82 -0.61
C ASN A 180 -3.06 18.46 -1.99
N PRO A 181 -4.11 18.81 -2.75
CA PRO A 181 -3.94 19.41 -4.08
C PRO A 181 -3.35 20.82 -3.96
N THR A 182 -2.03 20.92 -4.07
CA THR A 182 -1.29 22.21 -3.95
C THR A 182 -0.79 22.74 -5.29
N ARG A 183 -0.96 21.96 -6.37
CA ARG A 183 -0.58 22.32 -7.74
C ARG A 183 -1.81 22.30 -8.65
N THR A 184 -1.75 23.08 -9.73
CA THR A 184 -2.82 23.20 -10.75
C THR A 184 -2.55 22.40 -12.03
N SER A 185 -1.37 21.77 -12.16
CA SER A 185 -1.01 20.80 -13.21
C SER A 185 -0.10 19.67 -12.64
N GLY A 186 0.00 18.53 -13.34
CA GLY A 186 0.91 17.41 -13.00
C GLY A 186 0.23 16.04 -12.90
N VAL A 187 1.02 14.97 -12.76
CA VAL A 187 0.54 13.56 -12.78
C VAL A 187 -0.46 13.22 -11.66
N PHE A 188 -0.40 13.95 -10.54
CA PHE A 188 -1.28 13.73 -9.39
C PHE A 188 -2.70 14.31 -9.55
N LEU A 189 -2.93 15.16 -10.56
CA LEU A 189 -4.26 15.75 -10.80
C LEU A 189 -5.14 14.80 -11.60
#